data_AF-A0A0F9N272-F1
#
_entry.id   AF-A0A0F9N272-F1
#
_cell.length_a   1.000
_cell.length_b   1.000
_cell.length_c   1.000
_cell.angle_alpha   90.00
_cell.angle_beta   90.00
_cell.angle_gamma   90.00
#
_symmetry.space_group_name_H-M   'P 1'
#
loop_
_entity.id
_entity.type
_entity.pdbx_description
1 polymer ?
#
loop_
_entity_poly.entity_id
_entity_poly.type
_entity_poly.pdbx_seq_one_letter_code
_entity_poly.pdbx_strand_id
1 'polypeptide(L)'
;ENKFLLGDFANKIPQGSGGGNPGVDGAHTSPVNTIATFGWTPSINGILLPGDYIQVGHNYLIKVNEFNDATWLKNECTSSTNTIVAPNGVTEAERVTPDGGATNAWIRQAITSGLPLIPNRTFIARVWLKAASGSFDITISVRNQGDTTRGTNTITVTTTWTEFFVSGTFVSGDTELRFFIGAGLTWVVAEGPIDMWGASLDDELTDQRLYKVLEQVNSDADGLAPITVWPNLRVPHEDASRIFTVNPVGTFRLASNTARWSVGRAQVYGIGLSAVEAIT
;
A
#
# COMPACT_ATOMS: atom_id res chain seq x y z
N GLU A 1 11.01 17.43 -11.39
CA GLU A 1 12.29 16.83 -10.96
C GLU A 1 12.75 15.80 -11.98
N ASN A 2 14.06 15.65 -12.20
CA ASN A 2 14.64 14.68 -13.15
C ASN A 2 14.77 13.29 -12.49
N LYS A 3 13.64 12.67 -12.15
CA LYS A 3 13.57 11.31 -11.58
C LYS A 3 13.04 10.34 -12.63
N PHE A 4 13.44 9.07 -12.54
CA PHE A 4 12.93 7.98 -13.37
C PHE A 4 12.90 6.67 -12.58
N LEU A 5 12.04 5.74 -13.00
CA LEU A 5 11.95 4.41 -12.40
C LEU A 5 12.97 3.48 -13.07
N LEU A 6 13.68 2.69 -12.26
CA LEU A 6 14.61 1.68 -12.73
C LEU A 6 14.50 0.44 -11.85
N GLY A 7 14.46 -0.73 -12.49
CA GLY A 7 14.49 -2.04 -11.83
C GLY A 7 15.57 -2.92 -12.45
N ASP A 8 15.72 -4.13 -11.91
CA ASP A 8 16.57 -5.15 -12.52
C ASP A 8 15.83 -5.82 -13.69
N PHE A 9 16.30 -5.61 -14.92
CA PHE A 9 15.66 -6.16 -16.11
C PHE A 9 15.82 -7.68 -16.26
N ALA A 10 16.78 -8.29 -15.57
CA ALA A 10 17.00 -9.74 -15.56
C ALA A 10 16.21 -10.43 -14.45
N ASN A 11 15.98 -9.76 -13.33
CA ASN A 11 15.33 -10.31 -12.13
C ASN A 11 13.96 -9.67 -11.86
N LYS A 12 13.07 -9.73 -12.87
CA LYS A 12 11.73 -9.12 -12.82
C LYS A 12 10.69 -9.92 -12.04
N ILE A 13 10.99 -11.17 -11.70
CA ILE A 13 10.11 -12.09 -10.96
C ILE A 13 11.02 -12.72 -9.91
N PRO A 14 10.56 -12.90 -8.67
CA PRO A 14 11.35 -13.57 -7.64
C PRO A 14 11.62 -15.03 -8.05
N GLN A 15 12.76 -15.56 -7.62
CA GLN A 15 13.06 -16.97 -7.68
C GLN A 15 12.26 -17.76 -6.63
N GLY A 16 11.92 -17.12 -5.50
CA GLY A 16 10.89 -17.60 -4.60
C GLY A 16 9.48 -17.48 -5.20
N SER A 17 8.46 -17.97 -4.50
CA SER A 17 7.09 -17.91 -5.03
C SER A 17 6.51 -16.50 -5.08
N GLY A 18 6.94 -15.61 -4.16
CA GLY A 18 6.55 -14.20 -4.12
C GLY A 18 5.05 -13.91 -3.99
N GLY A 19 4.26 -14.90 -3.55
CA GLY A 19 2.80 -14.84 -3.57
C GLY A 19 2.16 -14.15 -2.37
N GLY A 20 0.92 -13.70 -2.53
CA GLY A 20 0.17 -12.93 -1.54
C GLY A 20 0.05 -11.45 -1.93
N ASN A 21 -0.42 -10.64 -1.00
CA ASN A 21 -0.49 -9.18 -1.13
C ASN A 21 0.34 -8.55 -0.01
N PRO A 22 1.67 -8.60 -0.11
CA PRO A 22 2.51 -8.25 1.02
C PRO A 22 2.54 -6.75 1.30
N GLY A 23 2.59 -6.42 2.59
CA GLY A 23 2.74 -5.05 3.10
C GLY A 23 3.79 -5.00 4.21
N VAL A 24 4.33 -3.81 4.45
CA VAL A 24 5.19 -3.52 5.61
C VAL A 24 4.36 -3.63 6.88
N ASP A 25 4.82 -4.43 7.84
CA ASP A 25 4.16 -4.67 9.13
C ASP A 25 4.72 -3.73 10.20
N GLY A 26 4.00 -2.64 10.49
CA GLY A 26 4.45 -1.57 11.35
C GLY A 26 5.47 -0.63 10.68
N ALA A 27 5.51 0.63 11.12
CA ALA A 27 6.44 1.61 10.56
C ALA A 27 7.90 1.26 10.90
N HIS A 28 8.79 1.34 9.91
CA HIS A 28 10.22 1.05 10.07
C HIS A 28 11.05 2.33 9.93
N THR A 29 11.91 2.63 10.91
CA THR A 29 12.80 3.80 10.86
C THR A 29 14.16 3.46 10.28
N SER A 30 14.72 4.35 9.45
CA SER A 30 16.09 4.24 8.95
C SER A 30 17.14 4.58 10.05
N PRO A 31 18.32 3.94 10.06
CA PRO A 31 18.76 2.84 9.20
C PRO A 31 18.50 1.48 9.84
N VAL A 32 17.68 0.65 9.19
CA VAL A 32 17.50 -0.77 9.52
C VAL A 32 17.67 -1.61 8.26
N ASN A 33 18.02 -2.88 8.40
CA ASN A 33 18.19 -3.80 7.29
C ASN A 33 17.18 -4.96 7.31
N THR A 34 16.25 -4.98 8.24
CA THR A 34 15.15 -5.93 8.29
C THR A 34 13.84 -5.17 8.19
N ILE A 35 12.96 -5.64 7.30
CA ILE A 35 11.60 -5.14 7.15
C ILE A 35 10.69 -6.26 7.64
N ALA A 36 9.95 -6.05 8.72
CA ALA A 36 8.83 -6.91 9.08
C ALA A 36 7.70 -6.70 8.07
N THR A 37 7.09 -7.79 7.64
CA THR A 37 6.07 -7.76 6.59
C THR A 37 4.98 -8.79 6.87
N PHE A 38 3.78 -8.51 6.36
CA PHE A 38 2.59 -9.34 6.49
C PHE A 38 1.97 -9.59 5.11
N GLY A 39 0.92 -10.42 5.04
CA GLY A 39 0.09 -10.57 3.85
C GLY A 39 0.67 -11.47 2.76
N TRP A 40 1.76 -12.18 3.07
CA TRP A 40 2.27 -13.23 2.19
C TRP A 40 1.33 -14.43 2.14
N THR A 41 1.44 -15.23 1.09
CA THR A 41 0.81 -16.56 1.11
C THR A 41 1.32 -17.32 2.34
N PRO A 42 0.45 -17.78 3.25
CA PRO A 42 0.89 -18.40 4.49
C PRO A 42 1.64 -19.73 4.29
N SER A 43 2.53 -20.03 5.22
CA SER A 43 3.24 -21.32 5.35
C SER A 43 4.09 -21.71 4.13
N ILE A 44 4.73 -20.73 3.50
CA ILE A 44 5.59 -20.97 2.34
C ILE A 44 7.07 -20.89 2.74
N ASN A 45 7.77 -22.01 2.54
CA ASN A 45 9.22 -22.07 2.62
C ASN A 45 9.82 -21.49 1.32
N GLY A 46 10.72 -20.52 1.41
CA GLY A 46 11.29 -19.83 0.25
C GLY A 46 10.29 -18.94 -0.47
N ILE A 47 9.48 -18.17 0.28
CA ILE A 47 8.59 -17.15 -0.30
C ILE A 47 9.40 -16.12 -1.10
N LEU A 48 10.61 -15.82 -0.64
CA LEU A 48 11.66 -15.09 -1.36
C LEU A 48 13.01 -15.80 -1.15
N LEU A 49 13.90 -15.71 -2.14
CA LEU A 49 15.24 -16.28 -2.10
C LEU A 49 16.33 -15.17 -2.15
N PRO A 50 17.56 -15.46 -1.68
CA PRO A 50 18.66 -14.53 -1.81
C PRO A 50 18.88 -14.12 -3.26
N GLY A 51 18.94 -12.82 -3.52
CA GLY A 51 19.06 -12.30 -4.89
C GLY A 51 17.76 -11.81 -5.51
N ASP A 52 16.61 -12.15 -4.92
CA ASP A 52 15.33 -11.57 -5.32
C ASP A 52 15.31 -10.07 -5.05
N TYR A 53 14.55 -9.34 -5.85
CA TYR A 53 14.33 -7.92 -5.64
C TYR A 53 12.90 -7.67 -5.18
N ILE A 54 12.75 -6.71 -4.28
CA ILE A 54 11.45 -6.21 -3.85
C ILE A 54 11.43 -4.70 -3.99
N GLN A 55 10.27 -4.18 -4.32
CA GLN A 55 9.97 -2.75 -4.28
C GLN A 55 9.06 -2.49 -3.09
N VAL A 56 9.39 -1.49 -2.28
CA VAL A 56 8.50 -0.96 -1.24
C VAL A 56 7.93 0.36 -1.75
N GLY A 57 6.60 0.44 -1.75
CA GLY A 57 5.87 1.66 -2.10
C GLY A 57 5.72 2.63 -0.95
N HIS A 58 5.05 3.74 -1.24
CA HIS A 58 4.76 4.77 -0.26
C HIS A 58 3.26 4.75 0.06
N ASN A 59 2.92 4.53 1.34
CA ASN A 59 1.57 4.66 1.82
C ASN A 59 1.30 6.11 2.23
N TYR A 60 0.33 6.74 1.58
CA TYR A 60 -0.07 8.10 1.91
C TYR A 60 -0.90 8.18 3.20
N LEU A 61 -1.46 7.08 3.68
CA LEU A 61 -2.25 7.05 4.92
C LEU A 61 -1.36 7.06 6.16
N ILE A 62 -1.78 7.75 7.22
CA ILE A 62 -0.96 8.01 8.42
C ILE A 62 -1.47 7.31 9.70
N LYS A 63 -2.69 6.77 9.66
CA LYS A 63 -3.35 6.09 10.79
C LYS A 63 -3.98 4.79 10.34
N VAL A 64 -3.16 3.92 9.77
CA VAL A 64 -3.61 2.77 8.97
C VAL A 64 -4.38 1.71 9.77
N ASN A 65 -4.13 1.63 11.08
CA ASN A 65 -4.79 0.69 12.00
C ASN A 65 -5.66 1.41 13.07
N GLU A 66 -5.56 2.74 13.18
CA GLU A 66 -6.22 3.55 14.21
C GLU A 66 -7.45 4.26 13.62
N PHE A 67 -8.47 3.49 13.23
CA PHE A 67 -9.74 4.00 12.69
C PHE A 67 -10.52 4.88 13.68
N ASN A 68 -10.21 4.81 14.97
CA ASN A 68 -10.74 5.66 16.02
C ASN A 68 -10.18 7.08 16.02
N ASP A 69 -9.02 7.28 15.39
CA ASP A 69 -8.32 8.55 15.35
C ASP A 69 -9.15 9.60 14.60
N ALA A 70 -9.01 10.87 14.97
CA ALA A 70 -9.78 11.98 14.38
C ALA A 70 -9.44 12.23 12.91
N THR A 71 -8.27 11.76 12.43
CA THR A 71 -7.91 11.77 11.01
C THR A 71 -8.84 10.91 10.16
N TRP A 72 -9.46 9.89 10.77
CA TRP A 72 -10.59 9.17 10.19
C TRP A 72 -11.90 9.88 10.53
N LEU A 73 -12.37 10.68 9.58
CA LEU A 73 -13.68 11.31 9.66
C LEU A 73 -14.78 10.25 9.49
N LYS A 74 -15.80 10.34 10.34
CA LYS A 74 -16.88 9.37 10.44
C LYS A 74 -18.22 10.07 10.22
N ASN A 75 -19.16 9.35 9.65
CA ASN A 75 -20.56 9.78 9.49
C ASN A 75 -21.45 8.60 9.83
N GLU A 76 -22.35 8.79 10.78
CA GLU A 76 -23.32 7.78 11.21
C GLU A 76 -22.66 6.43 11.59
N CYS A 77 -21.44 6.49 12.11
CA CYS A 77 -20.76 5.33 12.68
C CYS A 77 -19.76 5.71 13.77
N THR A 78 -19.48 4.75 14.63
CA THR A 78 -18.57 4.86 15.77
C THR A 78 -17.58 3.71 15.78
N SER A 79 -16.34 3.99 16.17
CA SER A 79 -15.25 3.01 16.25
C SER A 79 -14.94 2.64 17.70
N SER A 80 -14.65 1.36 17.95
CA SER A 80 -14.05 0.89 19.20
C SER A 80 -12.55 1.17 19.25
N THR A 81 -11.93 0.96 20.40
CA THR A 81 -10.47 0.82 20.51
C THR A 81 -10.00 -0.56 20.01
N ASN A 82 -8.70 -0.68 19.75
CA ASN A 82 -7.94 -1.90 19.40
C ASN A 82 -8.31 -3.10 20.29
N THR A 83 -9.23 -3.94 19.82
CA THR A 83 -9.75 -5.10 20.58
C THR A 83 -9.83 -6.37 19.74
N ILE A 84 -9.54 -6.27 18.44
CA ILE A 84 -9.67 -7.37 17.49
C ILE A 84 -8.28 -7.82 17.06
N VAL A 85 -8.07 -9.14 17.01
CA VAL A 85 -6.87 -9.73 16.43
C VAL A 85 -6.89 -9.51 14.91
N ALA A 86 -5.91 -8.76 14.44
CA ALA A 86 -5.66 -8.45 13.04
C ALA A 86 -5.05 -9.66 12.30
N PRO A 87 -5.00 -9.64 10.95
CA PRO A 87 -4.38 -10.69 10.15
C PRO A 87 -2.91 -10.98 10.48
N ASN A 88 -2.16 -10.01 11.00
CA ASN A 88 -0.77 -10.21 11.47
C ASN A 88 -0.67 -10.89 12.86
N GLY A 89 -1.78 -11.34 13.44
CA GLY A 89 -1.83 -12.00 14.75
C GLY A 89 -1.78 -11.05 15.95
N VAL A 90 -1.67 -9.73 15.73
CA VAL A 90 -1.61 -8.71 16.79
C VAL A 90 -3.00 -8.17 17.12
N THR A 91 -3.28 -7.84 18.37
CA THR A 91 -4.54 -7.19 18.78
C THR A 91 -4.46 -5.68 18.55
N GLU A 92 -4.73 -5.27 17.32
CA GLU A 92 -4.63 -3.88 16.88
C GLU A 92 -5.69 -3.47 15.84
N ALA A 93 -6.55 -4.40 15.43
CA ALA A 93 -7.68 -4.09 14.57
C ALA A 93 -8.82 -3.45 15.37
N GLU A 94 -9.61 -2.63 14.68
CA GLU A 94 -10.70 -1.87 15.28
C GLU A 94 -12.05 -2.20 14.64
N ARG A 95 -13.09 -2.22 15.49
CA ARG A 95 -14.46 -2.39 15.03
C ARG A 95 -15.10 -1.04 14.80
N VAL A 96 -15.67 -0.83 13.62
CA VAL A 96 -16.51 0.33 13.31
C VAL A 96 -17.96 -0.14 13.13
N THR A 97 -18.88 0.55 13.80
CA THR A 97 -20.29 0.18 13.94
C THR A 97 -21.18 1.30 13.42
N PRO A 98 -22.13 1.02 12.50
CA PRO A 98 -23.17 1.98 12.15
C PRO A 98 -23.98 2.41 13.37
N ASP A 99 -24.19 3.71 13.51
CA ASP A 99 -24.96 4.26 14.63
C ASP A 99 -26.45 3.91 14.51
N GLY A 100 -27.18 4.00 15.63
CA GLY A 100 -28.63 3.77 15.63
C GLY A 100 -29.35 4.72 14.67
N GLY A 101 -30.00 4.17 13.64
CA GLY A 101 -30.70 4.95 12.61
C GLY A 101 -29.81 5.39 11.44
N ALA A 102 -28.57 4.91 11.35
CA ALA A 102 -27.72 5.14 10.19
C ALA A 102 -28.44 4.77 8.89
N THR A 103 -28.36 5.66 7.91
CA THR A 103 -28.86 5.48 6.53
C THR A 103 -27.72 5.52 5.51
N ASN A 104 -26.56 6.04 5.91
CA ASN A 104 -25.39 6.19 5.06
C ASN A 104 -24.11 6.25 5.91
N ALA A 105 -23.82 5.18 6.64
CA ALA A 105 -22.59 5.12 7.43
C ALA A 105 -21.35 5.17 6.51
N TRP A 106 -20.34 5.92 6.92
CA TRP A 106 -19.02 5.87 6.30
C TRP A 106 -17.91 6.35 7.22
N ILE A 107 -16.72 5.86 6.94
CA ILE A 107 -15.48 6.33 7.54
C ILE A 107 -14.48 6.64 6.43
N ARG A 108 -13.70 7.71 6.57
CA ARG A 108 -12.71 8.11 5.57
C ARG A 108 -11.47 8.75 6.17
N GLN A 109 -10.33 8.55 5.53
CA GLN A 109 -9.15 9.39 5.74
C GLN A 109 -8.92 10.24 4.48
N ALA A 110 -8.49 11.48 4.68
CA ALA A 110 -8.15 12.40 3.61
C ALA A 110 -6.67 12.78 3.68
N ILE A 111 -6.02 12.75 2.51
CA ILE A 111 -4.65 13.20 2.33
C ILE A 111 -4.71 14.54 1.61
N THR A 112 -4.30 15.59 2.33
CA THR A 112 -4.46 16.99 1.91
C THR A 112 -3.11 17.68 1.63
N SER A 113 -2.00 16.99 1.89
CA SER A 113 -0.64 17.50 1.71
C SER A 113 0.29 16.39 1.23
N GLY A 114 1.40 16.75 0.58
CA GLY A 114 2.40 15.78 0.12
C GLY A 114 1.97 14.96 -1.10
N LEU A 115 0.85 15.31 -1.73
CA LEU A 115 0.38 14.62 -2.91
C LEU A 115 1.31 14.87 -4.10
N PRO A 116 1.70 13.84 -4.85
CA PRO A 116 2.42 14.07 -6.08
C PRO A 116 1.49 14.73 -7.10
N LEU A 117 2.03 15.33 -8.16
CA LEU A 117 1.22 15.95 -9.22
C LEU A 117 0.21 14.92 -9.78
N ILE A 118 -1.06 15.30 -9.76
CA ILE A 118 -2.22 14.40 -9.87
C ILE A 118 -2.78 14.18 -11.30
N PRO A 119 -2.39 14.87 -12.40
CA PRO A 119 -3.12 14.70 -13.66
C PRO A 119 -2.94 13.29 -14.24
N ASN A 120 -4.07 12.57 -14.34
CA ASN A 120 -4.18 11.21 -14.89
C ASN A 120 -3.40 10.15 -14.08
N ARG A 121 -3.29 10.35 -12.77
CA ARG A 121 -2.61 9.42 -11.88
C ARG A 121 -3.60 8.46 -11.25
N THR A 122 -3.30 7.17 -11.31
CA THR A 122 -4.10 6.13 -10.66
C THR A 122 -3.58 5.89 -9.26
N PHE A 123 -4.50 5.91 -8.29
CA PHE A 123 -4.24 5.52 -6.91
C PHE A 123 -5.00 4.24 -6.61
N ILE A 124 -4.44 3.42 -5.72
CA ILE A 124 -5.02 2.17 -5.23
C ILE A 124 -5.15 2.30 -3.73
N ALA A 125 -6.38 2.19 -3.24
CA ALA A 125 -6.64 2.06 -1.82
C ALA A 125 -6.91 0.60 -1.45
N ARG A 126 -6.46 0.17 -0.28
CA ARG A 126 -6.61 -1.18 0.25
C ARG A 126 -7.02 -1.15 1.70
N VAL A 127 -7.69 -2.20 2.15
CA VAL A 127 -8.03 -2.39 3.57
C VAL A 127 -8.40 -3.84 3.81
N TRP A 128 -8.02 -4.38 4.95
CA TRP A 128 -8.53 -5.65 5.45
C TRP A 128 -9.85 -5.40 6.16
N LEU A 129 -10.88 -6.18 5.81
CA LEU A 129 -12.21 -6.08 6.43
C LEU A 129 -12.71 -7.46 6.84
N LYS A 130 -13.45 -7.49 7.95
CA LYS A 130 -14.16 -8.66 8.44
C LYS A 130 -15.47 -8.24 9.11
N ALA A 131 -16.59 -8.77 8.67
CA ALA A 131 -17.89 -8.53 9.28
C ALA A 131 -17.90 -9.15 10.69
N ALA A 132 -18.41 -8.42 11.67
CA ALA A 132 -18.56 -8.96 13.02
C ALA A 132 -19.52 -10.16 13.07
N SER A 133 -20.48 -10.21 12.13
CA SER A 133 -21.39 -11.33 11.93
C SER A 133 -21.96 -11.31 10.51
N GLY A 134 -22.31 -12.49 9.98
CA GLY A 134 -23.00 -12.60 8.70
C GLY A 134 -22.13 -12.20 7.49
N SER A 135 -22.80 -11.77 6.43
CA SER A 135 -22.18 -11.32 5.19
C SER A 135 -23.06 -10.26 4.55
N PHE A 136 -22.46 -9.19 4.06
CA PHE A 136 -23.19 -8.08 3.45
C PHE A 136 -22.30 -7.27 2.51
N ASP A 137 -22.93 -6.55 1.60
CA ASP A 137 -22.24 -5.72 0.62
C ASP A 137 -22.08 -4.30 1.12
N ILE A 138 -20.88 -3.75 0.97
CA ILE A 138 -20.60 -2.32 1.17
C ILE A 138 -19.78 -1.80 -0.02
N THR A 139 -19.65 -0.48 -0.09
CA THR A 139 -18.78 0.15 -1.06
C THR A 139 -17.48 0.61 -0.40
N ILE A 140 -16.37 0.44 -1.11
CA ILE A 140 -15.14 1.19 -0.88
C ILE A 140 -14.88 2.10 -2.08
N SER A 141 -14.40 3.32 -1.85
CA SER A 141 -14.19 4.28 -2.93
C SER A 141 -13.03 5.22 -2.66
N VAL A 142 -12.40 5.68 -3.74
CA VAL A 142 -11.45 6.80 -3.71
C VAL A 142 -12.11 8.04 -4.32
N ARG A 143 -11.99 9.18 -3.64
CA ARG A 143 -12.67 10.43 -4.01
C ARG A 143 -11.74 11.63 -3.90
N ASN A 144 -12.11 12.73 -4.54
CA ASN A 144 -11.40 14.00 -4.47
C ASN A 144 -11.91 14.94 -3.36
N GLN A 145 -11.45 16.19 -3.34
CA GLN A 145 -11.80 17.21 -2.34
C GLN A 145 -13.30 17.56 -2.29
N GLY A 146 -14.03 17.35 -3.38
CA GLY A 146 -15.48 17.56 -3.46
C GLY A 146 -16.28 16.26 -3.29
N ASP A 147 -15.66 15.20 -2.78
CA ASP A 147 -16.21 13.85 -2.71
C ASP A 147 -16.70 13.30 -4.08
N THR A 148 -16.10 13.80 -5.17
CA THR A 148 -16.33 13.21 -6.50
C THR A 148 -15.60 11.89 -6.56
N THR A 149 -16.33 10.81 -6.79
CA THR A 149 -15.79 9.46 -6.93
C THR A 149 -14.84 9.37 -8.13
N ARG A 150 -13.61 8.91 -7.87
CA ARG A 150 -12.59 8.57 -8.88
C ARG A 150 -12.48 7.08 -9.13
N GLY A 151 -12.93 6.28 -8.18
CA GLY A 151 -12.98 4.83 -8.25
C GLY A 151 -13.92 4.28 -7.19
N THR A 152 -14.63 3.20 -7.50
CA THR A 152 -15.56 2.54 -6.59
C THR A 152 -15.48 1.03 -6.77
N ASN A 153 -15.60 0.29 -5.68
CA ASN A 153 -15.72 -1.16 -5.68
C ASN A 153 -16.78 -1.56 -4.66
N THR A 154 -17.79 -2.32 -5.08
CA THR A 154 -18.76 -2.94 -4.17
C THR A 154 -18.25 -4.31 -3.80
N ILE A 155 -18.06 -4.52 -2.51
CA ILE A 155 -17.40 -5.69 -1.94
C ILE A 155 -18.34 -6.39 -0.97
N THR A 156 -18.25 -7.72 -0.92
CA THR A 156 -18.97 -8.52 0.06
C THR A 156 -18.04 -8.78 1.25
N VAL A 157 -18.36 -8.20 2.41
CA VAL A 157 -17.60 -8.42 3.64
C VAL A 157 -18.20 -9.62 4.36
N THR A 158 -17.32 -10.53 4.83
CA THR A 158 -17.71 -11.79 5.49
C THR A 158 -17.06 -11.90 6.86
N THR A 159 -17.38 -12.94 7.63
CA THR A 159 -16.76 -13.21 8.95
C THR A 159 -15.30 -13.65 8.91
N THR A 160 -14.68 -13.69 7.73
CA THR A 160 -13.24 -13.95 7.55
C THR A 160 -12.54 -12.67 7.09
N TRP A 161 -11.35 -12.40 7.63
CA TRP A 161 -10.49 -11.32 7.16
C TRP A 161 -10.16 -11.51 5.68
N THR A 162 -10.51 -10.51 4.88
CA THR A 162 -10.16 -10.44 3.46
C THR A 162 -9.66 -9.03 3.15
N GLU A 163 -8.57 -8.94 2.40
CA GLU A 163 -8.12 -7.66 1.84
C GLU A 163 -8.97 -7.28 0.63
N PHE A 164 -9.48 -6.06 0.63
CA PHE A 164 -10.20 -5.48 -0.49
C PHE A 164 -9.45 -4.26 -1.01
N PHE A 165 -9.64 -3.95 -2.29
CA PHE A 165 -9.01 -2.80 -2.92
C PHE A 165 -9.93 -2.08 -3.90
N VAL A 166 -9.65 -0.80 -4.13
CA VAL A 166 -10.29 0.01 -5.15
C VAL A 166 -9.23 0.87 -5.84
N SER A 167 -9.28 0.92 -7.17
CA SER A 167 -8.45 1.80 -7.96
C SER A 167 -9.28 2.98 -8.47
N GLY A 168 -8.67 4.16 -8.55
CA GLY A 168 -9.29 5.33 -9.15
C GLY A 168 -8.27 6.27 -9.78
N THR A 169 -8.65 6.85 -10.90
CA THR A 169 -7.79 7.79 -11.64
C THR A 169 -8.20 9.22 -11.32
N PHE A 170 -7.27 9.98 -10.76
CA PHE A 170 -7.45 11.37 -10.43
C PHE A 170 -7.00 12.26 -11.59
N VAL A 171 -7.57 13.46 -11.66
CA VAL A 171 -7.43 14.36 -12.79
C VAL A 171 -6.80 15.69 -12.37
N SER A 172 -6.41 16.50 -13.35
CA SER A 172 -5.94 17.86 -13.08
C SER A 172 -7.01 18.64 -12.29
N GLY A 173 -6.59 19.30 -11.21
CA GLY A 173 -7.49 20.06 -10.34
C GLY A 173 -8.03 19.29 -9.14
N ASP A 174 -7.82 17.98 -9.07
CA ASP A 174 -7.95 17.28 -7.79
C ASP A 174 -6.82 17.74 -6.85
N THR A 175 -7.18 18.04 -5.60
CA THR A 175 -6.23 18.59 -4.60
C THR A 175 -6.17 17.76 -3.32
N GLU A 176 -7.01 16.74 -3.21
CA GLU A 176 -7.05 15.82 -2.07
C GLU A 176 -7.30 14.40 -2.57
N LEU A 177 -6.73 13.42 -1.89
CA LEU A 177 -7.12 12.02 -2.05
C LEU A 177 -7.90 11.59 -0.81
N ARG A 178 -9.05 10.96 -0.99
CA ARG A 178 -9.88 10.47 0.11
C ARG A 178 -10.17 9.01 -0.09
N PHE A 179 -9.90 8.19 0.92
CA PHE A 179 -10.30 6.78 0.93
C PHE A 179 -11.51 6.60 1.83
N PHE A 180 -12.63 6.16 1.25
CA PHE A 180 -13.89 5.90 1.93
C PHE A 180 -14.14 4.41 2.05
N ILE A 181 -14.58 4.00 3.24
CA ILE A 181 -15.16 2.70 3.53
C ILE A 181 -16.62 2.94 3.95
N GLY A 182 -17.55 2.31 3.24
CA GLY A 182 -18.96 2.67 3.26
C GLY A 182 -19.28 3.81 2.28
N ALA A 183 -20.34 4.55 2.60
CA ALA A 183 -21.03 5.50 1.74
C ALA A 183 -21.75 4.85 0.55
N GLY A 184 -22.83 5.47 0.07
CA GLY A 184 -23.63 4.93 -1.05
C GLY A 184 -24.93 4.23 -0.64
N LEU A 185 -25.46 4.56 0.56
CA LEU A 185 -26.76 4.10 1.09
C LEU A 185 -26.86 2.60 1.43
N THR A 186 -25.73 1.90 1.61
CA THR A 186 -25.73 0.44 1.84
C THR A 186 -25.20 0.00 3.19
N TRP A 187 -24.41 0.83 3.89
CA TRP A 187 -23.93 0.47 5.23
C TRP A 187 -24.81 1.13 6.29
N VAL A 188 -25.73 0.34 6.85
CA VAL A 188 -26.68 0.76 7.88
C VAL A 188 -26.69 -0.23 9.04
N VAL A 189 -27.58 -0.02 10.02
CA VAL A 189 -27.69 -0.87 11.22
C VAL A 189 -27.92 -2.35 10.87
N ALA A 190 -28.58 -2.63 9.75
CA ALA A 190 -28.92 -3.99 9.32
C ALA A 190 -27.69 -4.82 8.91
N GLU A 191 -26.71 -4.20 8.25
CA GLU A 191 -25.43 -4.82 7.90
C GLU A 191 -24.55 -4.99 9.15
N GLY A 192 -24.56 -4.00 10.05
CA GLY A 192 -23.89 -4.09 11.33
C GLY A 192 -22.38 -3.80 11.28
N PRO A 193 -21.61 -4.19 12.32
CA PRO A 193 -20.23 -3.76 12.48
C PRO A 193 -19.23 -4.46 11.55
N ILE A 194 -18.16 -3.73 11.22
CA ILE A 194 -17.01 -4.23 10.45
C ILE A 194 -15.74 -4.04 11.28
N ASP A 195 -14.93 -5.08 11.39
CA ASP A 195 -13.56 -5.01 11.87
C ASP A 195 -12.65 -4.58 10.71
N MET A 196 -11.80 -3.59 10.95
CA MET A 196 -10.96 -2.93 9.94
C MET A 196 -9.49 -2.94 10.37
N TRP A 197 -8.57 -3.13 9.43
CA TRP A 197 -7.14 -3.12 9.67
C TRP A 197 -6.33 -2.85 8.39
N GLY A 198 -5.11 -2.35 8.53
CA GLY A 198 -4.11 -2.30 7.46
C GLY A 198 -4.54 -1.48 6.25
N ALA A 199 -5.14 -0.30 6.48
CA ALA A 199 -5.55 0.55 5.37
C ALA A 199 -4.32 1.14 4.65
N SER A 200 -4.33 1.15 3.32
CA SER A 200 -3.30 1.82 2.55
C SER A 200 -3.89 2.60 1.37
N LEU A 201 -3.13 3.60 0.92
CA LEU A 201 -3.39 4.36 -0.29
C LEU A 201 -2.05 4.65 -0.95
N ASP A 202 -1.83 4.12 -2.15
CA ASP A 202 -0.59 4.28 -2.90
C ASP A 202 -0.87 4.50 -4.40
N ASP A 203 0.18 4.77 -5.19
CA ASP A 203 0.07 5.00 -6.64
C ASP A 203 1.10 4.21 -7.47
N GLU A 204 1.78 3.25 -6.85
CA GLU A 204 2.85 2.42 -7.43
C GLU A 204 4.03 3.16 -8.10
N LEU A 205 4.10 4.50 -8.00
CA LEU A 205 5.01 5.32 -8.81
C LEU A 205 5.83 6.33 -7.98
N THR A 206 5.29 6.87 -6.88
CA THR A 206 5.98 7.83 -6.02
C THR A 206 6.87 7.10 -5.05
N ASP A 207 8.10 7.58 -4.90
CA ASP A 207 9.04 7.18 -3.85
C ASP A 207 9.26 5.68 -3.69
N GLN A 208 9.16 4.95 -4.80
CA GLN A 208 9.41 3.51 -4.84
C GLN A 208 10.87 3.24 -4.45
N ARG A 209 11.07 2.31 -3.51
CA ARG A 209 12.41 1.93 -3.02
C ARG A 209 12.70 0.50 -3.42
N LEU A 210 13.83 0.30 -4.09
CA LEU A 210 14.27 -1.01 -4.57
C LEU A 210 15.26 -1.62 -3.58
N TYR A 211 14.97 -2.86 -3.19
CA TYR A 211 15.79 -3.66 -2.30
C TYR A 211 16.08 -5.02 -2.91
N LYS A 212 17.24 -5.56 -2.54
CA LYS A 212 17.66 -6.93 -2.80
C LYS A 212 17.53 -7.73 -1.51
N VAL A 213 16.90 -8.89 -1.60
CA VAL A 213 16.78 -9.88 -0.53
C VAL A 213 18.13 -10.55 -0.31
N LEU A 214 18.57 -10.62 0.95
CA LEU A 214 19.89 -11.15 1.31
C LEU A 214 19.88 -12.61 1.75
N GLU A 215 18.75 -13.10 2.24
CA GLU A 215 18.60 -14.44 2.80
C GLU A 215 17.31 -15.10 2.30
N GLN A 216 17.22 -16.42 2.46
CA GLN A 216 15.96 -17.10 2.20
C GLN A 216 14.93 -16.64 3.23
N VAL A 217 13.75 -16.27 2.75
CA VAL A 217 12.63 -15.84 3.58
C VAL A 217 11.55 -16.92 3.54
N ASN A 218 10.93 -17.18 4.69
CA ASN A 218 9.79 -18.07 4.83
C ASN A 218 8.62 -17.29 5.41
N SER A 219 7.40 -17.55 4.95
CA SER A 219 6.18 -17.03 5.57
C SER A 219 5.64 -18.01 6.60
N ASP A 220 5.16 -17.49 7.73
CA ASP A 220 4.53 -18.29 8.79
C ASP A 220 3.03 -18.55 8.53
N ALA A 221 2.33 -19.09 9.53
CA ALA A 221 0.92 -19.44 9.43
C ALA A 221 -0.02 -18.23 9.24
N ASP A 222 0.42 -17.05 9.66
CA ASP A 222 -0.32 -15.79 9.55
C ASP A 222 0.14 -14.96 8.33
N GLY A 223 1.12 -15.48 7.57
CA GLY A 223 1.67 -14.81 6.40
C GLY A 223 2.67 -13.70 6.76
N LEU A 224 3.27 -13.75 7.95
CA LEU A 224 4.38 -12.88 8.35
C LEU A 224 5.69 -13.41 7.79
N ALA A 225 6.54 -12.49 7.32
CA ALA A 225 7.84 -12.83 6.75
C ALA A 225 8.85 -11.68 6.91
N PRO A 226 9.66 -11.62 7.97
CA PRO A 226 10.71 -10.60 8.07
C PRO A 226 11.74 -10.78 6.94
N ILE A 227 12.09 -9.68 6.27
CA ILE A 227 12.99 -9.69 5.10
C ILE A 227 14.25 -8.90 5.44
N THR A 228 15.40 -9.58 5.41
CA THR A 228 16.69 -8.89 5.47
C THR A 228 17.09 -8.39 4.08
N VAL A 229 17.30 -7.09 3.96
CA VAL A 229 17.48 -6.37 2.69
C VAL A 229 18.83 -5.68 2.57
N TRP A 230 19.30 -5.56 1.33
CA TRP A 230 20.32 -4.60 0.92
C TRP A 230 19.76 -3.72 -0.19
N PRO A 231 20.05 -2.42 -0.20
CA PRO A 231 20.74 -1.67 0.85
C PRO A 231 19.87 -1.54 2.11
N ASN A 232 20.47 -1.15 3.24
CA ASN A 232 19.70 -0.78 4.43
C ASN A 232 18.69 0.32 4.07
N LEU A 233 17.57 0.38 4.81
CA LEU A 233 16.61 1.47 4.71
C LEU A 233 17.35 2.79 4.85
N ARG A 234 17.19 3.65 3.85
CA ARG A 234 17.75 5.00 3.84
C ARG A 234 16.70 6.03 4.22
N VAL A 235 15.43 5.68 4.05
CA VAL A 235 14.26 6.42 4.50
C VAL A 235 13.39 5.52 5.36
N PRO A 236 12.58 6.08 6.27
CA PRO A 236 11.52 5.32 6.91
C PRO A 236 10.54 4.73 5.88
N HIS A 237 9.93 3.60 6.23
CA HIS A 237 8.77 3.06 5.51
C HIS A 237 7.56 3.10 6.42
N GLU A 238 6.47 3.61 5.87
CA GLU A 238 5.18 3.67 6.56
C GLU A 238 4.60 2.26 6.73
N ASP A 239 3.76 2.10 7.75
CA ASP A 239 2.99 0.89 7.96
C ASP A 239 1.99 0.66 6.79
N ALA A 240 1.70 -0.60 6.49
CA ALA A 240 0.90 -1.06 5.36
C ALA A 240 1.41 -0.58 3.98
N SER A 241 2.63 -0.03 3.88
CA SER A 241 3.28 0.26 2.61
C SER A 241 3.42 -1.01 1.79
N ARG A 242 2.94 -0.96 0.55
CA ARG A 242 2.84 -2.14 -0.29
C ARG A 242 4.22 -2.64 -0.72
N ILE A 243 4.35 -3.97 -0.77
CA ILE A 243 5.53 -4.64 -1.30
C ILE A 243 5.19 -5.27 -2.65
N PHE A 244 6.06 -5.02 -3.62
CA PHE A 244 5.96 -5.56 -4.97
C PHE A 244 7.14 -6.50 -5.20
N THR A 245 6.83 -7.72 -5.62
CA THR A 245 7.83 -8.74 -5.96
C THR A 245 7.99 -8.88 -7.47
N VAL A 246 6.99 -8.49 -8.25
CA VAL A 246 6.98 -8.58 -9.71
C VAL A 246 7.24 -7.21 -10.31
N ASN A 247 8.17 -7.15 -11.26
CA ASN A 247 8.71 -5.95 -11.88
C ASN A 247 9.11 -4.86 -10.85
N PRO A 248 9.88 -5.20 -9.80
CA PRO A 248 10.23 -4.25 -8.77
C PRO A 248 11.12 -3.13 -9.34
N VAL A 249 10.76 -1.88 -9.03
CA VAL A 249 11.49 -0.68 -9.42
C VAL A 249 11.80 0.20 -8.22
N GLY A 250 12.84 1.01 -8.36
CA GLY A 250 13.15 2.12 -7.46
C GLY A 250 13.09 3.44 -8.20
N THR A 251 13.00 4.53 -7.45
CA THR A 251 13.10 5.88 -8.01
C THR A 251 14.56 6.33 -8.01
N PHE A 252 15.07 6.67 -9.19
CA PHE A 252 16.46 7.08 -9.41
C PHE A 252 16.52 8.48 -10.02
N ARG A 253 17.67 9.11 -9.86
CA ARG A 253 18.05 10.36 -10.53
C ARG A 253 19.44 10.21 -11.14
N LEU A 254 19.77 11.04 -12.11
CA LEU A 254 21.13 11.08 -12.64
C LEU A 254 22.12 11.46 -11.53
N ALA A 255 23.24 10.74 -11.49
CA ALA A 255 24.33 11.02 -10.56
C ALA A 255 25.04 12.35 -10.89
N SER A 256 25.04 12.74 -12.17
CA SER A 256 25.54 14.03 -12.66
C SER A 256 24.69 14.53 -13.84
N ASN A 257 24.79 15.81 -14.16
CA ASN A 257 24.14 16.43 -15.32
C ASN A 257 24.86 16.15 -16.65
N THR A 258 25.82 15.22 -16.69
CA THR A 258 26.64 14.95 -17.88
C THR A 258 26.23 13.61 -18.50
N ALA A 259 25.62 13.64 -19.69
CA ALA A 259 25.38 12.43 -20.49
C ALA A 259 26.59 12.21 -21.42
N ARG A 260 27.23 11.04 -21.34
CA ARG A 260 28.32 10.67 -22.25
C ARG A 260 27.73 9.98 -23.47
N TRP A 261 28.02 10.51 -24.65
CA TRP A 261 27.68 9.91 -25.93
C TRP A 261 28.95 9.40 -26.63
N SER A 262 28.84 8.27 -27.33
CA SER A 262 29.91 7.75 -28.17
C SER A 262 29.36 7.27 -29.50
N VAL A 263 30.10 7.52 -30.59
CA VAL A 263 29.77 7.04 -31.94
C VAL A 263 30.81 6.00 -32.36
N GLY A 264 30.36 4.77 -32.61
CA GLY A 264 31.21 3.70 -33.13
C GLY A 264 31.37 3.78 -34.65
N ARG A 265 32.43 3.14 -35.20
CA ARG A 265 32.69 3.08 -36.66
C ARG A 265 31.60 2.35 -37.46
N ALA A 266 30.68 1.65 -36.78
CA ALA A 266 29.52 0.96 -37.37
C ALA A 266 28.20 1.77 -37.24
N GLN A 267 28.25 3.09 -37.00
CA GLN A 267 27.07 3.94 -36.75
C GLN A 267 26.20 3.51 -35.55
N VAL A 268 26.77 2.73 -34.62
CA VAL A 268 26.11 2.40 -33.36
C VAL A 268 26.26 3.57 -32.41
N TYR A 269 25.13 4.14 -32.00
CA TYR A 269 25.05 5.19 -30.98
C TYR A 269 24.90 4.52 -29.60
N GLY A 270 25.84 4.80 -28.70
CA GLY A 270 25.77 4.38 -27.30
C GLY A 270 25.56 5.57 -26.38
N ILE A 271 24.64 5.45 -25.42
CA ILE A 271 24.46 6.41 -24.33
C ILE A 271 24.78 5.72 -23.00
N GLY A 272 25.69 6.32 -22.23
CA GLY A 272 26.02 5.88 -20.87
C GLY A 272 25.57 6.93 -19.87
N LEU A 273 24.83 6.49 -18.83
CA LEU A 273 24.41 7.33 -17.72
C LEU A 273 24.72 6.66 -16.40
N SER A 274 25.09 7.46 -15.40
CA SER A 274 25.22 7.02 -14.02
C SER A 274 24.00 7.52 -13.25
N ALA A 275 23.40 6.64 -12.46
CA ALA A 275 22.21 6.93 -11.67
C ALA A 275 22.45 6.57 -10.19
N VAL A 276 21.79 7.31 -9.31
CA VAL A 276 21.74 7.04 -7.88
C VAL A 276 20.28 7.06 -7.44
N GLU A 277 19.96 6.33 -6.37
CA GLU A 277 18.61 6.40 -5.81
C GLU A 277 18.26 7.86 -5.48
N ALA A 278 17.03 8.25 -5.82
CA ALA A 278 16.48 9.53 -5.43
C ALA A 278 15.86 9.40 -4.04
N ILE A 279 16.51 9.99 -3.05
CA ILE A 279 16.02 10.11 -1.68
C ILE A 279 15.41 11.50 -1.54
N THR A 280 14.17 11.57 -1.09
CA THR A 280 13.44 12.79 -0.75
C THR A 280 13.08 12.78 0.73
#